data_AF-A0A6N8BF81-F1
#
_entry.id   AF-A0A6N8BF81-F1
#
_cell.length_a   1.000
_cell.length_b   1.000
_cell.length_c   1.000
_cell.angle_alpha   90.00
_cell.angle_beta   90.00
_cell.angle_gamma   90.00
#
_symmetry.space_group_name_H-M   'P 1'
#
loop_
_entity.id
_entity.type
_entity.pdbx_description
1 polymer ?
#
loop_
_entity_poly.entity_id
_entity_poly.type
_entity_poly.pdbx_seq_one_letter_code
_entity_poly.pdbx_strand_id
1 'polypeptide(L)'
;MEGEPWFAARDVCDVLEIQQVVRAVERLDEDEKGMSLIHTLGGNQETTIVNEPGLYRLIMGSRKPEAREFKRWVVHEVRQRLQTGFTGPARYQDRRSGES
;
A
#
# COMPACT_ATOMS: atom_id res chain seq x y z
N MET A 1 17.23 -0.74 2.41
CA MET A 1 16.92 0.63 1.91
C MET A 1 17.38 0.84 0.47
N GLU A 2 17.87 -0.19 -0.24
CA GLU A 2 18.41 0.01 -1.59
C GLU A 2 17.28 0.12 -2.61
N GLY A 3 17.14 1.31 -3.23
CA GLY A 3 16.28 1.55 -4.38
C GLY A 3 14.81 1.86 -4.10
N GLU A 4 14.29 1.55 -2.92
CA GLU A 4 12.89 1.79 -2.57
C GLU A 4 12.66 3.17 -1.93
N PRO A 5 11.59 3.89 -2.31
CA PRO A 5 11.30 5.20 -1.73
C PRO A 5 10.82 5.07 -0.28
N TRP A 6 11.29 6.00 0.56
CA TRP A 6 10.85 6.17 1.94
C TRP A 6 10.26 7.56 2.13
N PHE A 7 9.20 7.64 2.91
CA PHE A 7 8.43 8.86 3.14
C PHE A 7 8.38 9.17 4.63
N ALA A 8 8.50 10.44 5.01
CA ALA A 8 8.27 10.84 6.39
C ALA A 8 6.81 10.54 6.79
N ALA A 9 6.61 9.71 7.81
CA ALA A 9 5.27 9.28 8.22
C ALA A 9 4.41 10.47 8.65
N ARG A 10 5.04 11.51 9.21
CA ARG A 10 4.39 12.74 9.61
C ARG A 10 3.76 13.45 8.42
N ASP A 11 4.54 13.70 7.37
CA ASP A 11 4.08 14.42 6.18
C ASP A 11 2.96 13.66 5.47
N VAL A 12 3.09 12.32 5.38
CA VAL A 12 2.04 11.45 4.83
C VAL A 12 0.75 11.59 5.64
N CYS A 13 0.84 11.52 6.97
CA CYS A 13 -0.33 11.64 7.83
C CYS A 13 -0.96 13.04 7.77
N ASP A 14 -0.16 14.10 7.66
CA ASP A 14 -0.65 15.47 7.54
C ASP A 14 -1.44 15.65 6.22
N VAL A 15 -0.92 15.15 5.09
CA VAL A 15 -1.65 15.15 3.80
C VAL A 15 -2.96 14.36 3.89
N LEU A 16 -2.94 13.22 4.59
CA LEU A 16 -4.11 12.35 4.77
C LEU A 16 -5.06 12.81 5.90
N GLU A 17 -4.77 13.93 6.57
CA GLU A 17 -5.50 14.46 7.73
C GLU A 17 -5.62 13.47 8.90
N ILE A 18 -4.63 12.59 9.04
CA ILE A 18 -4.52 11.62 10.13
C ILE A 18 -3.85 12.30 11.33
N GLN A 19 -4.67 12.68 12.31
CA GLN A 19 -4.20 13.39 13.50
C GLN A 19 -3.28 12.55 14.41
N GLN A 20 -3.58 11.25 14.53
CA GLN A 20 -2.90 10.35 15.45
C GLN A 20 -1.81 9.55 14.72
N VAL A 21 -0.73 10.23 14.36
CA VAL A 21 0.40 9.66 13.58
C VAL A 21 0.98 8.40 14.24
N VAL A 22 1.26 8.47 15.54
CA VAL A 22 1.83 7.34 16.30
C VAL A 22 0.94 6.10 16.18
N ARG A 23 -0.37 6.24 16.46
CA ARG A 23 -1.33 5.15 16.33
C ARG A 23 -1.44 4.63 14.88
N ALA A 24 -1.33 5.51 13.89
CA ALA A 24 -1.39 5.11 12.49
C ALA A 24 -0.20 4.24 12.10
N VAL A 25 1.00 4.64 12.52
CA VAL A 25 2.26 3.93 12.30
C VAL A 25 2.36 2.63 13.12
N GLU A 26 1.82 2.59 14.34
CA GLU A 26 1.77 1.38 15.18
C GLU A 26 1.01 0.21 14.52
N ARG A 27 0.11 0.51 13.58
CA ARG A 27 -0.67 -0.49 12.84
C ARG A 27 0.04 -1.04 11.60
N LEU A 28 1.20 -0.49 11.26
CA LEU A 28 2.04 -0.95 10.17
C LEU A 28 2.94 -2.08 10.67
N ASP A 29 3.22 -3.01 9.77
CA ASP A 29 4.13 -4.11 10.04
C ASP A 29 5.58 -3.58 10.15
N GLU A 30 6.47 -4.33 10.81
CA GLU A 30 7.82 -3.85 11.11
C GLU A 30 8.69 -3.62 9.85
N ASP A 31 8.39 -4.29 8.75
CA ASP A 31 9.04 -4.09 7.44
C ASP A 31 8.49 -2.89 6.66
N GLU A 32 7.38 -2.30 7.11
CA GLU A 32 6.71 -1.17 6.44
C GLU A 32 7.13 0.20 7.01
N LYS A 33 7.86 0.20 8.13
CA LYS A 33 8.27 1.39 8.86
C LYS A 33 9.74 1.31 9.29
N GLY A 34 10.33 2.46 9.57
CA GLY A 34 11.70 2.55 10.07
C GLY A 34 11.95 3.89 10.74
N MET A 35 13.15 4.05 11.30
CA MET A 35 13.61 5.31 11.86
C MET A 35 14.69 5.90 10.96
N SER A 36 14.66 7.23 10.78
CA SER A 36 15.66 7.96 10.02
C SER A 36 16.05 9.23 10.75
N LEU A 37 17.34 9.53 10.74
CA LEU A 37 17.86 10.79 11.24
C LEU A 37 17.78 11.85 10.14
N ILE A 38 16.95 12.87 10.34
CA ILE A 38 16.86 14.02 9.44
C ILE A 38 17.55 15.22 10.07
N HIS A 39 18.27 15.98 9.24
CA HIS A 39 18.82 17.26 9.62
C HIS A 39 17.77 18.36 9.40
N THR A 40 17.33 19.00 10.49
CA THR A 40 16.43 20.15 10.44
C THR A 40 17.13 21.40 10.96
N LEU A 41 16.47 22.56 10.85
CA LEU A 41 16.98 23.83 11.40
C LEU A 41 17.20 23.76 12.92
N GLY A 42 16.51 22.85 13.62
CA GLY A 42 16.66 22.60 15.05
C GLY A 42 17.73 21.56 15.40
N GLY A 43 18.48 21.05 14.42
CA GLY A 43 19.47 19.99 14.60
C GLY A 43 18.98 18.63 14.10
N ASN A 44 19.64 17.57 14.54
CA ASN A 44 19.35 16.22 14.10
C ASN A 44 18.10 15.70 14.84
N GLN A 45 17.10 15.25 14.10
CA GLN A 45 15.86 14.72 14.65
C GLN A 45 15.61 13.33 14.08
N GLU A 46 15.28 12.38 14.96
CA GLU A 46 14.78 11.07 14.52
C GLU A 46 13.31 11.20 14.13
N THR A 47 12.98 10.67 12.96
CA THR A 47 11.60 10.58 12.48
C THR A 47 11.27 9.16 12.09
N THR A 48 9.98 8.81 12.20
CA THR A 48 9.47 7.60 11.58
C THR A 48 9.29 7.82 10.10
N ILE A 49 9.84 6.91 9.31
CA ILE A 49 9.65 6.82 7.87
C ILE A 49 8.85 5.56 7.53
N VAL A 50 8.12 5.60 6.42
CA VAL A 50 7.37 4.47 5.87
C VAL A 50 7.79 4.22 4.44
N ASN A 51 7.84 2.95 4.03
CA ASN A 51 8.07 2.60 2.64
C ASN A 51 6.76 2.64 1.84
N GLU A 52 6.81 2.22 0.58
CA GLU A 52 5.65 2.22 -0.31
C GLU A 52 4.47 1.33 0.18
N PRO A 53 4.67 0.08 0.63
CA PRO A 53 3.61 -0.71 1.28
C PRO A 53 2.95 -0.01 2.48
N GLY A 54 3.77 0.56 3.37
CA GLY A 54 3.28 1.32 4.53
C GLY A 54 2.45 2.55 4.12
N LEU A 55 2.92 3.30 3.12
CA LEU A 55 2.18 4.43 2.53
C LEU A 55 0.80 3.98 2.03
N TYR A 56 0.73 2.88 1.28
CA TYR A 56 -0.54 2.37 0.78
C TYR A 56 -1.49 1.96 1.90
N ARG A 57 -1.01 1.31 2.97
CA ARG A 57 -1.85 1.00 4.14
C ARG A 57 -2.44 2.25 4.78
N LEU A 58 -1.65 3.31 4.92
CA LEU A 58 -2.13 4.59 5.44
C LEU A 58 -3.22 5.20 4.53
N ILE A 59 -3.02 5.20 3.21
CA ILE A 59 -4.00 5.68 2.24
C ILE A 59 -5.29 4.85 2.29
N MET A 60 -5.16 3.52 2.38
CA MET A 60 -6.30 2.61 2.44
C MET A 60 -7.17 2.87 3.67
N GLY A 61 -6.54 3.19 4.81
CA GLY A 61 -7.21 3.59 6.05
C GLY A 61 -7.79 5.01 6.05
N SER A 62 -7.41 5.87 5.11
CA SER A 62 -7.86 7.27 5.07
C SER A 62 -9.34 7.40 4.68
N ARG A 63 -10.00 8.41 5.28
CA ARG A 63 -11.40 8.77 5.02
C ARG A 63 -11.56 9.91 4.01
N LYS A 64 -10.46 10.54 3.58
CA LYS A 64 -10.48 11.67 2.64
C LYS A 64 -11.09 11.31 1.28
N PRO A 65 -11.82 12.23 0.62
CA PRO A 65 -12.36 12.00 -0.72
C PRO A 65 -11.30 11.57 -1.74
N GLU A 66 -10.14 12.22 -1.73
CA GLU A 66 -9.02 11.94 -2.66
C GLU A 66 -8.48 10.51 -2.44
N ALA A 67 -8.39 10.06 -1.19
CA ALA A 67 -8.02 8.68 -0.87
C ALA A 67 -9.08 7.68 -1.35
N ARG A 68 -10.37 8.04 -1.35
CA ARG A 68 -11.43 7.17 -1.89
C ARG A 68 -11.33 7.05 -3.41
N GLU A 69 -11.00 8.13 -4.11
CA GLU A 69 -10.79 8.12 -5.55
C GLU A 69 -9.56 7.28 -5.92
N PHE A 70 -8.45 7.48 -5.22
CA PHE A 70 -7.24 6.67 -5.39
C PHE A 70 -7.53 5.18 -5.15
N LYS A 71 -8.19 4.84 -4.03
CA LYS A 71 -8.61 3.46 -3.74
C LYS A 71 -9.41 2.83 -4.86
N ARG A 72 -10.41 3.57 -5.37
CA ARG A 72 -11.27 3.10 -6.47
C ARG A 72 -10.45 2.86 -7.74
N TRP A 73 -9.57 3.80 -8.09
CA TRP A 73 -8.69 3.69 -9.23
C TRP A 73 -7.76 2.47 -9.12
N VAL A 74 -7.07 2.28 -7.99
CA VAL A 74 -6.20 1.11 -7.75
C VAL A 74 -6.98 -0.20 -7.90
N VAL A 75 -8.17 -0.30 -7.30
CA VAL A 75 -9.00 -1.52 -7.41
C VAL A 75 -9.39 -1.80 -8.86
N HIS A 76 -9.75 -0.78 -9.63
CA HIS A 76 -10.05 -0.96 -11.06
C HIS A 76 -8.81 -1.42 -11.83
N GLU A 77 -7.66 -0.76 -11.66
CA GLU A 77 -6.42 -1.10 -12.35
C GLU A 77 -5.98 -2.54 -12.04
N VAL A 78 -5.96 -2.92 -10.76
CA VAL A 78 -5.59 -4.27 -10.32
C VAL A 78 -6.57 -5.31 -10.87
N ARG A 79 -7.87 -5.04 -10.81
CA ARG A 79 -8.88 -5.95 -11.36
C ARG A 79 -8.70 -6.18 -12.85
N GLN A 80 -8.44 -5.13 -13.62
CA GLN A 80 -8.19 -5.25 -15.05
C GLN A 80 -6.95 -6.11 -15.32
N ARG A 81 -5.84 -5.85 -14.62
CA ARG A 81 -4.61 -6.64 -14.75
C ARG A 81 -4.81 -8.11 -14.41
N LEU A 82 -5.60 -8.41 -13.36
CA LEU A 82 -5.95 -9.79 -13.01
C LEU A 82 -6.81 -10.45 -14.08
N GLN A 83 -7.76 -9.76 -14.70
CA GLN A 83 -8.60 -10.31 -15.78
C GLN A 83 -7.82 -10.52 -17.08
N THR A 84 -6.88 -9.63 -17.43
CA THR A 84 -6.05 -9.78 -18.62
C THR A 84 -4.95 -10.82 -18.44
N GLY A 85 -4.43 -10.99 -17.23
CA GLY A 85 -3.44 -12.03 -16.89
C GLY A 85 -4.09 -13.41 -16.69
N PHE A 86 -5.36 -13.47 -16.31
CA PHE A 86 -6.12 -14.71 -16.17
C PHE A 86 -6.71 -15.13 -17.53
N THR A 87 -5.85 -15.55 -18.45
CA THR A 87 -6.28 -16.49 -19.49
C THR A 87 -6.38 -17.87 -18.81
N GLY A 88 -7.51 -18.13 -18.15
CA GLY A 88 -7.74 -19.43 -17.51
C GLY A 88 -7.52 -20.57 -18.49
N PRO A 89 -7.05 -21.76 -18.04
CA PRO A 89 -6.77 -22.87 -18.94
C PRO A 89 -8.01 -23.18 -19.79
N ALA A 90 -7.79 -23.36 -21.09
CA ALA A 90 -8.81 -23.79 -22.03
C ALA A 90 -9.58 -24.97 -21.43
N ARG A 91 -10.91 -24.79 -21.35
CA ARG A 91 -11.94 -25.72 -20.87
C ARG A 91 -11.44 -27.15 -20.65
N TYR A 92 -11.55 -27.63 -19.41
CA TYR A 92 -11.59 -29.06 -19.12
C TYR A 92 -12.74 -29.67 -19.93
N GLN A 93 -12.41 -30.35 -21.03
CA GLN A 93 -13.39 -31.13 -21.77
C GLN A 93 -13.75 -32.34 -20.91
N ASP A 94 -15.01 -32.39 -20.51
CA ASP A 94 -15.67 -33.55 -19.91
C ASP A 94 -15.40 -34.78 -20.79
N ARG A 95 -14.50 -35.66 -20.32
CA ARG A 95 -14.38 -37.01 -20.87
C ARG A 95 -15.53 -37.84 -20.31
N ARG A 96 -16.72 -37.60 -20.83
CA ARG A 96 -17.78 -38.61 -20.92
C ARG A 96 -17.63 -39.35 -22.23
N SER A 97 -16.94 -40.48 -22.17
CA SER A 97 -16.92 -41.62 -23.09
C SER A 97 -15.95 -42.61 -22.42
N GLY A 98 -16.39 -43.68 -21.79
CA GLY A 98 -17.11 -44.83 -22.34
C GLY A 98 -16.34 -46.07 -21.87
N GLU A 99 -17.01 -47.23 -21.86
CA GLU A 99 -16.47 -48.58 -21.56
C GLU A 99 -16.45 -48.91 -20.05
N SER A 100 -17.51 -49.52 -19.52
CA SER A 100 -17.93 -50.95 -19.65
C SER A 100 -17.08 -51.90 -18.83
#